data_AF-A0A2V7IBW5-F1
#
_entry.id   AF-A0A2V7IBW5-F1
#
_cell.length_a   1.000
_cell.length_b   1.000
_cell.length_c   1.000
_cell.angle_alpha   90.00
_cell.angle_beta   90.00
_cell.angle_gamma   90.00
#
_symmetry.space_group_name_H-M   'P 1'
#
loop_
_entity.id
_entity.type
_entity.pdbx_description
1 polymer ?
#
loop_
_entity_poly.entity_id
_entity_poly.type
_entity_poly.pdbx_seq_one_letter_code
_entity_poly.pdbx_strand_id
1 'polypeptide(L)'
;MPSPLLLLGGAFLVAAFVFLRTAGAVRRRGHWGSSVVSYAIGLLCLAGAALAGLAAVGMQGYRALTYEEVAATVSTEPIGSQRFRATIRLRDGRLAMYDFAGD
;
A
#
# COMPACT_ATOMS: atom_id res chain seq x y z
N MET A 1 0.99 -0.08 -11.45
CA MET A 1 0.02 -0.28 -10.36
C MET A 1 0.42 0.65 -9.22
N PRO A 2 -0.43 1.62 -8.79
CA PRO A 2 -0.12 2.45 -7.63
C PRO A 2 0.11 1.56 -6.41
N SER A 3 1.12 1.85 -5.59
CA SER A 3 1.38 1.05 -4.39
C SER A 3 0.18 1.14 -3.43
N PRO A 4 -0.20 0.04 -2.76
CA PRO A 4 -1.36 0.02 -1.87
C PRO A 4 -1.28 1.08 -0.75
N LEU A 5 -0.07 1.49 -0.40
CA LEU A 5 0.20 2.54 0.59
C LEU A 5 -0.17 3.94 0.11
N LEU A 6 -0.04 4.23 -1.19
CA LEU A 6 -0.48 5.49 -1.77
C LEU A 6 -2.00 5.58 -1.79
N LEU A 7 -2.68 4.46 -2.06
CA LEU A 7 -4.16 4.39 -1.98
C LEU A 7 -4.63 4.60 -0.54
N LEU A 8 -4.00 3.93 0.42
CA LEU A 8 -4.30 4.08 1.84
C LEU A 8 -4.04 5.50 2.34
N GLY A 9 -2.89 6.09 2.00
CA GLY A 9 -2.54 7.46 2.35
C GLY A 9 -3.51 8.49 1.76
N GLY A 10 -3.92 8.30 0.50
CA GLY A 10 -4.94 9.14 -0.14
C GLY A 10 -6.29 9.08 0.57
N ALA A 11 -6.74 7.87 0.96
CA ALA A 11 -7.98 7.71 1.72
C ALA A 11 -7.93 8.43 3.09
N PHE A 12 -6.81 8.33 3.81
CA PHE A 12 -6.61 9.04 5.07
C PHE A 12 -6.59 10.57 4.89
N LEU A 13 -6.02 11.09 3.81
CA LEU A 13 -6.06 12.54 3.51
C LEU A 13 -7.48 13.04 3.26
N VAL A 14 -8.27 12.29 2.48
CA VAL A 14 -9.67 12.64 2.21
C VAL A 14 -10.47 12.62 3.51
N ALA A 15 -10.30 11.59 4.34
CA ALA A 15 -10.93 11.51 5.65
C ALA A 15 -10.54 12.71 6.55
N ALA A 16 -9.24 13.01 6.65
CA ALA A 16 -8.75 14.16 7.43
C ALA A 16 -9.37 15.48 6.96
N PHE A 17 -9.46 15.70 5.65
CA PHE A 17 -10.05 16.91 5.08
C PHE A 17 -11.54 17.06 5.43
N VAL A 18 -12.30 15.96 5.34
CA VAL A 18 -13.73 15.94 5.71
C VAL A 18 -13.89 16.25 7.19
N PHE A 19 -13.12 15.61 8.08
CA PHE A 19 -13.20 15.84 9.52
C PHE A 19 -12.77 17.25 9.94
N LEU A 20 -11.75 17.86 9.31
CA LEU A 20 -11.39 19.25 9.58
C LEU A 20 -12.48 20.22 9.11
N ARG A 21 -13.10 19.97 7.95
CA ARG A 21 -14.21 20.79 7.42
C ARG A 21 -15.43 20.73 8.34
N THR A 22 -15.82 19.54 8.79
CA THR A 22 -16.97 19.36 9.69
C THR A 22 -16.69 19.94 11.08
N ALA A 23 -15.47 19.78 11.61
CA ALA A 23 -15.06 20.40 12.87
C ALA A 23 -15.18 21.94 12.82
N GLY A 24 -14.71 22.58 11.73
CA GLY A 24 -14.86 24.03 11.55
C GLY A 24 -16.31 24.49 11.40
N ALA A 25 -17.18 23.66 10.81
CA ALA A 25 -18.61 23.94 10.72
C ALA A 25 -19.34 23.79 12.07
N VAL A 26 -18.99 22.77 12.87
CA VAL A 26 -19.56 22.52 14.20
C VAL A 26 -19.08 23.56 15.22
N ARG A 27 -17.81 23.99 15.16
CA ARG A 27 -17.28 25.10 15.97
C ARG A 27 -18.09 26.38 15.80
N ARG A 28 -18.51 26.68 14.56
CA ARG A 28 -19.35 27.86 14.26
C ARG A 28 -20.77 27.76 14.84
N ARG A 29 -21.26 26.56 15.16
CA ARG A 29 -22.57 26.32 15.77
C ARG A 29 -22.54 26.26 17.31
N GLY A 30 -21.40 26.53 17.95
CA GLY A 30 -21.32 26.63 19.42
C GLY A 30 -21.25 25.29 20.17
N HIS A 31 -21.12 24.15 19.48
CA HIS A 31 -20.94 22.85 20.12
C HIS A 31 -19.44 22.53 20.29
N TRP A 32 -18.84 23.03 21.39
CA TRP A 32 -17.41 22.93 21.64
C TRP A 32 -16.91 21.49 21.82
N GLY A 33 -17.65 20.62 22.52
CA GLY A 33 -17.24 19.24 22.78
C GLY A 33 -17.13 18.37 21.52
N SER A 34 -18.11 18.46 20.62
CA SER A 34 -18.10 17.70 19.36
C SER A 34 -17.00 18.20 18.40
N SER A 35 -16.71 19.51 18.42
CA SER A 35 -15.64 20.07 17.57
C SER A 35 -14.25 19.56 17.96
N VAL A 36 -13.95 19.40 19.25
CA VAL A 36 -12.64 18.91 19.71
C VAL A 36 -12.39 17.46 19.28
N VAL A 37 -13.40 16.59 19.41
CA VAL A 37 -13.30 15.18 18.98
C VAL A 37 -13.09 15.07 17.48
N SER A 38 -13.82 15.86 16.67
CA SER A 38 -13.63 15.88 15.21
C SER A 38 -12.24 16.41 14.81
N TYR A 39 -11.70 17.40 15.52
CA TYR A 39 -10.33 17.86 15.30
C TYR A 39 -9.29 16.79 15.67
N ALA A 40 -9.46 16.10 16.78
CA ALA A 40 -8.56 15.02 17.20
C ALA A 40 -8.54 13.87 16.19
N ILE A 41 -9.71 13.45 15.70
CA ILE A 41 -9.84 12.43 14.65
C ILE A 41 -9.19 12.91 13.35
N GLY A 42 -9.46 14.16 12.93
CA GLY A 42 -8.86 14.73 11.72
C GLY A 42 -7.33 14.79 11.80
N LEU A 43 -6.77 15.19 12.94
CA LEU A 43 -5.33 15.22 13.19
C LEU A 43 -4.72 13.81 13.18
N LEU A 44 -5.41 12.83 13.76
CA LEU A 44 -5.00 11.43 13.76
C LEU A 44 -4.97 10.87 12.33
N CYS A 45 -6.00 11.12 11.53
CA CYS A 45 -6.02 10.74 10.12
C CYS A 45 -4.87 11.40 9.32
N LEU A 46 -4.57 12.67 9.61
CA LEU A 46 -3.49 13.40 8.95
C LEU A 46 -2.11 12.82 9.33
N ALA A 47 -1.90 12.48 10.61
CA ALA A 47 -0.71 11.77 11.06
C ALA A 47 -0.58 10.39 10.39
N GLY A 48 -1.68 9.65 10.24
CA GLY A 48 -1.72 8.37 9.53
C GLY A 48 -1.34 8.51 8.05
N ALA A 49 -1.85 9.54 7.36
CA ALA A 49 -1.47 9.84 5.99
C ALA A 49 0.03 10.20 5.87
N ALA A 50 0.55 11.02 6.78
CA ALA A 50 1.96 11.39 6.81
C ALA A 50 2.86 10.16 7.03
N LEU A 51 2.49 9.27 7.95
CA LEU A 51 3.21 8.03 8.21
C LEU A 51 3.22 7.12 6.98
N ALA A 52 2.07 6.91 6.34
CA ALA A 52 1.96 6.11 5.11
C ALA A 52 2.82 6.70 3.97
N GLY A 53 2.81 8.03 3.82
CA GLY A 53 3.63 8.74 2.85
C GLY A 53 5.13 8.57 3.12
N LEU A 54 5.57 8.78 4.37
CA LEU A 54 6.97 8.58 4.78
C LEU A 54 7.42 7.13 4.59
N ALA A 55 6.56 6.16 4.92
CA ALA A 55 6.87 4.75 4.70
C ALA A 55 7.02 4.44 3.19
N ALA A 56 6.13 4.96 2.34
CA ALA A 56 6.21 4.78 0.90
C ALA A 56 7.51 5.39 0.32
N VAL A 57 7.85 6.61 0.73
CA VAL A 57 9.11 7.27 0.35
C VAL A 57 10.31 6.48 0.87
N GLY A 58 10.26 6.01 2.12
CA GLY A 58 11.30 5.20 2.74
C GLY A 58 11.53 3.89 2.00
N MET A 59 10.50 3.12 1.68
CA MET A 59 10.63 1.89 0.90
C MET A 59 11.12 2.13 -0.53
N GLN A 60 10.72 3.24 -1.14
CA GLN A 60 11.22 3.61 -2.46
C GLN A 60 12.70 4.03 -2.40
N GLY A 61 13.10 4.73 -1.33
CA GLY A 61 14.49 5.07 -1.03
C GLY A 61 15.33 3.83 -0.73
N TYR A 62 14.82 2.89 0.07
CA TYR A 62 15.46 1.59 0.31
C TYR A 62 15.68 0.85 -1.01
N ARG A 63 14.63 0.66 -1.82
CA ARG A 63 14.77 0.04 -3.15
C ARG A 63 15.79 0.76 -4.06
N ALA A 64 15.84 2.08 -4.00
CA ALA A 64 16.77 2.87 -4.80
C ALA A 64 18.23 2.79 -4.29
N LEU A 65 18.45 2.61 -2.99
CA LEU A 65 19.79 2.53 -2.39
C LEU A 65 20.35 1.10 -2.35
N THR A 66 19.51 0.07 -2.15
CA THR A 66 19.97 -1.33 -2.06
C THR A 66 19.83 -2.12 -3.35
N TYR A 67 19.22 -1.57 -4.42
CA TYR A 67 18.92 -2.33 -5.65
C TYR A 67 18.23 -3.68 -5.37
N GLU A 68 17.44 -3.77 -4.29
CA GLU A 68 16.60 -4.93 -4.01
C GLU A 68 15.43 -4.93 -4.99
N GLU A 69 15.70 -5.45 -6.18
CA GLU A 69 14.72 -5.69 -7.22
C GLU A 69 14.44 -7.19 -7.30
N VAL A 70 13.16 -7.55 -7.42
CA VAL A 70 12.75 -8.94 -7.62
C VAL A 70 13.47 -9.49 -8.85
N ALA A 71 14.43 -10.39 -8.64
CA ALA A 71 15.25 -10.96 -9.71
C ALA A 71 14.39 -11.81 -10.67
N ALA A 72 13.48 -12.60 -10.10
CA ALA A 72 12.49 -13.37 -10.85
C ALA A 72 11.25 -13.66 -9.99
N THR A 73 10.10 -13.80 -10.65
CA THR A 73 8.87 -14.35 -10.05
C THR A 73 8.74 -15.81 -10.47
N VAL A 74 8.64 -16.73 -9.51
CA VAL A 74 8.41 -18.16 -9.79
C VAL A 74 6.96 -18.49 -9.51
N SER A 75 6.26 -19.04 -10.50
CA SER A 75 4.88 -19.54 -10.37
C SER A 75 4.86 -21.01 -10.72
N THR A 76 4.20 -21.83 -9.91
CA THR A 76 4.05 -23.27 -10.14
C THR A 76 2.59 -23.61 -10.42
N GLU A 77 2.35 -24.23 -11.56
CA GLU A 77 1.02 -24.68 -11.97
C GLU A 77 0.97 -26.21 -12.04
N PRO A 78 -0.02 -26.87 -11.42
CA PRO A 78 -0.19 -28.31 -11.57
C PRO A 78 -0.67 -28.63 -12.99
N ILE A 79 0.06 -29.48 -13.70
CA ILE A 79 -0.25 -29.93 -15.08
C ILE A 79 -0.67 -31.40 -15.14
N GLY A 80 -0.72 -32.09 -14.00
CA GLY A 80 -1.15 -33.48 -13.87
C GLY A 80 -0.88 -34.05 -12.47
N SER A 81 -1.20 -35.33 -12.27
CA SER A 81 -0.85 -36.03 -11.03
C SER A 81 0.67 -36.04 -10.86
N GLN A 82 1.18 -35.36 -9.83
CA GLN A 82 2.62 -35.22 -9.55
C GLN A 82 3.42 -34.57 -10.69
N ARG A 83 2.78 -33.75 -11.53
CA ARG A 83 3.47 -32.96 -12.56
C ARG A 83 3.21 -31.49 -12.34
N PHE A 84 4.28 -30.70 -12.26
CA PHE A 84 4.24 -29.28 -12.00
C PHE A 84 5.02 -28.53 -13.06
N ARG A 85 4.46 -27.42 -13.53
CA ARG A 85 5.15 -26.48 -14.41
C ARG A 85 5.58 -25.28 -13.60
N ALA A 86 6.88 -25.07 -13.46
CA ALA A 86 7.38 -23.81 -12.93
C ALA A 86 7.64 -22.83 -14.06
N THR A 87 7.02 -21.66 -13.96
CA THR A 87 7.29 -20.50 -14.82
C THR A 87 8.10 -19.49 -14.02
N ILE A 88 9.34 -19.27 -14.45
CA ILE A 88 10.24 -18.27 -13.89
C ILE A 88 10.19 -17.06 -14.81
N ARG A 89 9.65 -15.95 -14.30
CA ARG A 89 9.58 -14.68 -15.01
C ARG A 89 10.62 -13.72 -14.48
N LEU A 90 11.66 -13.47 -15.26
CA LEU A 90 12.70 -12.50 -14.94
C LEU A 90 12.19 -11.07 -15.12
N ARG A 91 12.86 -10.11 -14.48
CA ARG A 91 12.49 -8.69 -14.52
C ARG A 91 12.47 -8.11 -15.94
N ASP A 92 13.33 -8.60 -16.83
CA ASP A 92 13.41 -8.21 -18.24
C ASP A 92 12.33 -8.82 -19.14
N GLY A 93 11.39 -9.59 -18.56
CA GLY A 93 10.33 -10.26 -19.28
C GLY A 93 10.74 -11.60 -19.88
N ARG A 94 12.00 -12.06 -19.71
CA ARG A 94 12.38 -13.42 -20.08
C ARG A 94 11.60 -14.41 -19.23
N LEU A 95 11.08 -15.43 -19.91
CA LEU A 95 10.31 -16.50 -19.33
C LEU A 95 11.10 -17.79 -19.50
N ALA A 96 11.34 -18.50 -18.40
CA ALA A 96 11.87 -19.85 -18.42
C ALA A 96 10.83 -20.78 -17.82
N MET A 97 10.44 -21.81 -18.57
CA MET A 97 9.43 -22.78 -18.16
C MET A 97 10.11 -24.14 -17.96
N TYR A 98 9.88 -24.75 -16.81
CA TYR A 98 10.43 -26.05 -16.45
C TYR A 98 9.29 -26.96 -16.02
N ASP A 99 9.17 -28.10 -16.67
CA ASP A 99 8.21 -29.14 -16.29
C ASP A 99 8.93 -30.13 -15.37
N PHE A 100 8.41 -30.27 -14.15
CA PHE A 100 8.87 -31.18 -13.11
C PHE A 100 7.90 -32.34 -12.97
N ALA A 101 8.44 -33.56 -12.88
CA ALA A 101 7.72 -34.73 -12.39
C ALA A 101 8.20 -35.01 -10.97
N GLY A 102 7.27 -35.20 -10.03
CA GLY A 102 7.59 -35.75 -8.71
C GLY A 102 7.63 -37.28 -8.84
N ASP A 103 8.83 -37.84 -8.83
CA ASP A 103 9.10 -39.26 -8.62
C ASP A 103 9.52 -39.56 -7.17
#